data_AF-A0A3R7TN30-F1
#
_entry.id   AF-A0A3R7TN30-F1
#
_cell.length_a   1.000
_cell.length_b   1.000
_cell.length_c   1.000
_cell.angle_alpha   90.00
_cell.angle_beta   90.00
_cell.angle_gamma   90.00
#
_symmetry.space_group_name_H-M   'P 1'
#
loop_
_entity.id
_entity.type
_entity.pdbx_description
1 polymer ?
#
loop_
_entity_poly.entity_id
_entity_poly.type
_entity_poly.pdbx_seq_one_letter_code
_entity_poly.pdbx_strand_id
1 'polypeptide(L)' 'GVMIIDPRGKLIGHLSTGEKTANCAWGDNGSTLYITADMYLCRIKTKVTGREF' A
#
# COMPACT_ATOMS: atom_id res chain seq x y z
N GLY A 1 -0.54 1.24 -9.24
CA GLY A 1 0.41 1.00 -8.13
C GLY A 1 0.12 1.92 -6.95
N VAL A 2 0.92 1.82 -5.89
CA VAL A 2 0.83 2.64 -4.67
C VAL A 2 2.13 3.45 -4.50
N MET A 3 2.02 4.77 -4.39
CA MET A 3 3.17 5.65 -4.15
C MET A 3 3.51 5.70 -2.66
N ILE A 4 4.78 5.57 -2.31
CA ILE A 4 5.26 5.78 -0.95
C ILE A 4 5.89 7.18 -0.90
N ILE A 5 5.29 8.06 -0.08
CA ILE A 5 5.65 9.47 0.01
C ILE A 5 6.01 9.77 1.46
N ASP A 6 7.06 10.55 1.68
CA ASP A 6 7.43 11.02 3.02
C ASP A 6 6.48 12.15 3.51
N PRO A 7 6.50 12.52 4.80
CA PRO A 7 5.64 13.59 5.32
C PRO A 7 5.88 14.98 4.71
N ARG A 8 6.97 15.18 3.95
CA ARG A 8 7.29 16.43 3.24
C ARG A 8 6.78 16.41 1.80
N GLY A 9 6.14 15.33 1.36
CA GLY A 9 5.63 15.17 0.00
C GLY A 9 6.64 14.59 -0.99
N LYS A 10 7.81 14.12 -0.54
CA LYS A 10 8.82 13.53 -1.42
C LYS A 10 8.46 12.08 -1.72
N LEU A 11 8.44 11.70 -3.00
CA LEU A 11 8.34 10.30 -3.42
C LEU A 11 9.61 9.53 -3.00
N ILE A 12 9.43 8.47 -2.21
CA ILE A 12 10.54 7.62 -1.71
C ILE A 12 10.45 6.17 -2.21
N GLY A 13 9.37 5.81 -2.90
CA GLY A 13 9.24 4.51 -3.54
C GLY A 13 7.90 4.33 -4.24
N HIS A 14 7.75 3.19 -4.93
CA HIS A 14 6.51 2.81 -5.62
C HIS A 14 6.31 1.30 -5.59
N LEU A 15 5.11 0.86 -5.17
CA LEU A 15 4.67 -0.52 -5.34
C LEU A 15 3.99 -0.65 -6.70
N SER A 16 4.70 -1.26 -7.66
CA SER A 16 4.13 -1.57 -8.97
C SER A 16 3.30 -2.85 -8.91
N THR A 17 2.01 -2.71 -9.17
CA THR A 17 1.04 -3.81 -9.24
C THR A 17 0.88 -4.39 -10.65
N GLY A 18 1.49 -3.76 -11.67
CA GLY A 18 1.24 -4.08 -13.08
C GLY A 18 -0.09 -3.50 -13.62
N GLU A 19 -1.10 -3.36 -12.76
CA GLU A 19 -2.45 -2.91 -13.12
C GLU A 19 -2.84 -1.53 -12.55
N LYS A 20 -3.97 -0.99 -13.02
CA LYS A 20 -4.61 0.21 -12.47
C LYS A 20 -5.06 -0.04 -11.04
N THR A 21 -4.52 0.73 -10.10
CA THR A 21 -4.83 0.62 -8.67
C THR A 21 -5.86 1.67 -8.27
N ALA A 22 -6.94 1.24 -7.63
CA ALA A 22 -8.00 2.14 -7.18
C ALA A 22 -7.85 2.55 -5.71
N ASN A 23 -7.45 1.61 -4.84
CA ASN A 23 -7.38 1.86 -3.39
C ASN A 23 -6.32 0.97 -2.71
N CYS A 24 -5.95 1.34 -1.48
CA CYS A 24 -5.18 0.52 -0.57
C CYS A 24 -5.57 0.80 0.89
N ALA A 25 -5.47 -0.21 1.76
CA ALA A 25 -5.75 -0.07 3.19
C ALA A 25 -4.88 -1.01 4.01
N TRP A 26 -4.59 -0.60 5.25
CA TRP A 26 -3.97 -1.48 6.23
C TRP A 26 -4.99 -2.54 6.70
N GLY A 27 -4.50 -3.73 6.96
CA GLY A 27 -5.29 -4.85 7.48
C GLY A 27 -4.49 -5.66 8.48
N ASP A 28 -5.11 -6.75 8.97
CA ASP A 28 -4.66 -7.48 10.15
C ASP A 28 -4.51 -6.53 11.35
N ASN A 29 -3.42 -6.63 12.09
CA ASN A 29 -3.01 -5.69 13.13
C ASN A 29 -2.12 -4.56 12.57
N GLY A 30 -2.46 -4.07 11.37
CA GLY A 30 -1.70 -3.04 10.64
C GLY A 30 -0.40 -3.53 10.01
N SER A 31 -0.13 -4.84 10.00
CA SER A 31 1.12 -5.42 9.48
C SER A 31 1.08 -5.82 8.00
N THR A 32 -0.09 -5.68 7.36
CA THR A 32 -0.29 -5.99 5.94
C THR A 32 -0.96 -4.82 5.24
N LEU A 33 -0.43 -4.46 4.07
CA LEU A 33 -1.07 -3.50 3.17
C LEU A 33 -1.83 -4.27 2.08
N TYR A 34 -3.14 -4.07 2.01
CA TYR A 34 -4.03 -4.59 0.97
C TYR A 34 -4.20 -3.57 -0.14
N ILE A 35 -4.27 -4.03 -1.39
CA ILE A 35 -4.29 -3.16 -2.58
C ILE A 35 -5.31 -3.72 -3.58
N THR A 36 -6.23 -2.89 -4.06
CA THR A 36 -7.13 -3.24 -5.17
C THR A 36 -6.51 -2.81 -6.50
N ALA A 37 -6.31 -3.76 -7.41
CA ALA A 37 -5.65 -3.56 -8.68
C ALA A 37 -6.45 -4.24 -9.80
N ASP A 38 -7.31 -3.47 -10.47
CA ASP A 38 -8.35 -3.96 -11.39
C ASP A 38 -9.14 -5.14 -10.79
N MET A 39 -9.10 -6.33 -11.42
CA MET A 39 -9.79 -7.54 -10.95
C MET A 39 -9.06 -8.26 -9.79
N TYR A 40 -7.89 -7.77 -9.37
CA TYR A 40 -7.06 -8.42 -8.34
C TYR A 40 -7.17 -7.73 -6.99
N LEU A 41 -7.23 -8.55 -5.93
CA LEU A 41 -6.92 -8.13 -4.56
C LEU A 41 -5.52 -8.62 -4.20
N CYS A 42 -4.56 -7.69 -4.15
CA CYS A 42 -3.18 -7.96 -3.77
C CYS A 42 -2.97 -7.66 -2.28
N ARG A 43 -1.94 -8.27 -1.70
CA ARG A 43 -1.46 -7.90 -0.35
C ARG A 43 0.04 -8.06 -0.22
N ILE A 44 0.65 -7.25 0.63
CA ILE A 44 2.06 -7.36 1.00
C ILE A 44 2.22 -7.16 2.51
N LYS A 45 2.97 -8.05 3.16
CA LYS A 45 3.34 -7.89 4.56
C LYS A 45 4.42 -6.82 4.68
N THR A 46 4.21 -5.84 5.53
CA THR A 46 5.13 -4.72 5.73
C THR A 46 6.04 -4.98 6.93
N LYS A 47 7.18 -4.26 6.96
CA LYS A 47 8.08 -4.24 8.12
C LYS A 47 7.67 -3.22 9.19
N VAL A 48 6.61 -2.46 8.92
CA VAL A 48 6.09 -1.36 9.76
C VAL A 48 4.59 -1.57 9.97
N THR A 49 4.06 -0.98 11.03
CA THR A 49 2.62 -0.97 11.32
C THR A 49 1.97 0.30 10.75
N GLY A 50 0.79 0.15 10.16
CA GLY A 50 -0.04 1.28 9.75
C GLY A 50 -0.32 2.25 10.90
N ARG A 51 -0.30 3.55 10.62
CA ARG A 51 -0.62 4.57 11.62
C ARG A 51 -2.09 4.41 12.03
N GLU A 52 -2.35 4.41 13.34
CA GLU A 52 -3.69 4.26 13.94
C GLU A 52 -4.32 2.85 13.83
N PHE A 53 -3.51 1.84 13.52
CA PHE A 53 -3.84 0.41 13.67
C PHE A 53 -3.25 -0.19 14.94
#